data_AF-A0A971SRV9-F1
#
_entry.id   AF-A0A971SRV9-F1
#
_cell.length_a   1.000
_cell.length_b   1.000
_cell.length_c   1.000
_cell.angle_alpha   90.00
_cell.angle_beta   90.00
_cell.angle_gamma   90.00
#
_symmetry.space_group_name_H-M   'P 1'
#
loop_
_entity.id
_entity.type
_entity.pdbx_description
1 polymer ?
#
loop_
_entity_poly.entity_id
_entity_poly.type
_entity_poly.pdbx_seq_one_letter_code
_entity_poly.pdbx_strand_id
1 'polypeptide(L)'
;AEAIGDVFTEVVVAPDYTREALDILTRKKNVRLLKVPEIALGKSAKKQFLNTRRVVGGLLVQDRDLGDVDLDKAAVVTKRKPTADEMEALKFAWKIVKFVKSNAVVYATKDQLVGVGAGQMSRVDSSRLAIIKAGNAGLSTKGTVVASDAFFPFRDGIDEAARAGATAAIQPGGSVRDQEVIEAADEHDMAMIFTGMRHFRH
;
A
#
# COMPACT_ATOMS: atom_id res chain seq x y z
N ALA A 1 -22.85 -4.82 -8.40
CA ALA A 1 -23.68 -3.59 -8.40
C ALA A 1 -24.46 -3.48 -7.10
N GLU A 2 -25.16 -4.53 -6.66
CA GLU A 2 -25.96 -4.56 -5.43
C GLU A 2 -25.16 -4.14 -4.18
N ALA A 3 -24.02 -4.79 -3.90
CA ALA A 3 -23.18 -4.42 -2.76
C ALA A 3 -22.72 -2.93 -2.76
N ILE A 4 -22.50 -2.35 -3.94
CA ILE A 4 -22.18 -0.91 -4.09
C ILE A 4 -23.44 -0.05 -3.91
N GLY A 5 -24.59 -0.57 -4.36
CA GLY A 5 -25.92 0.00 -4.17
C GLY A 5 -26.33 0.09 -2.70
N ASP A 6 -25.74 -0.68 -1.80
CA ASP A 6 -26.05 -0.62 -0.37
C ASP A 6 -25.20 0.40 0.40
N VAL A 7 -24.05 0.79 -0.15
CA VAL A 7 -23.13 1.75 0.49
C VAL A 7 -23.20 3.10 -0.21
N PHE A 8 -23.23 4.21 0.55
CA PHE A 8 -23.15 5.54 -0.04
C PHE A 8 -21.87 5.66 -0.88
N THR A 9 -22.03 5.83 -2.19
CA THR A 9 -20.93 5.83 -3.16
C THR A 9 -21.07 7.03 -4.07
N GLU A 10 -20.01 7.84 -4.13
CA GLU A 10 -19.98 9.08 -4.89
C GLU A 10 -19.73 8.87 -6.39
N VAL A 11 -18.77 8.00 -6.71
CA VAL A 11 -18.31 7.73 -8.07
C VAL A 11 -18.02 6.24 -8.19
N VAL A 12 -18.47 5.61 -9.29
CA VAL A 12 -18.05 4.27 -9.71
C VAL A 12 -17.34 4.42 -11.05
N VAL A 13 -16.15 3.84 -11.15
CA VAL A 13 -15.37 3.78 -12.40
C VAL A 13 -15.15 2.32 -12.75
N ALA A 14 -15.49 1.93 -13.98
CA ALA A 14 -15.37 0.55 -14.44
C ALA A 14 -14.96 0.52 -15.93
N PRO A 15 -14.36 -0.58 -16.41
CA PRO A 15 -14.07 -0.74 -17.84
C PRO A 15 -15.35 -0.78 -18.68
N ASP A 16 -16.42 -1.34 -18.14
CA ASP A 16 -17.75 -1.35 -18.72
C ASP A 16 -18.82 -1.62 -17.65
N TYR A 17 -20.09 -1.51 -18.03
CA TYR A 17 -21.24 -1.83 -17.20
C TYR A 17 -22.23 -2.70 -17.98
N THR A 18 -22.75 -3.75 -17.34
CA THR A 18 -23.92 -4.45 -17.87
C THR A 18 -25.17 -3.61 -17.68
N ARG A 19 -26.25 -3.94 -18.42
CA ARG A 19 -27.51 -3.20 -18.31
C ARG A 19 -28.10 -3.30 -16.91
N GLU A 20 -28.07 -4.50 -16.33
CA GLU A 20 -28.58 -4.80 -15.00
C GLU A 20 -27.81 -3.99 -13.93
N ALA A 21 -26.50 -3.85 -14.08
CA ALA A 21 -25.67 -3.05 -13.18
C ALA A 21 -26.05 -1.56 -13.22
N LEU A 22 -26.31 -1.01 -14.41
CA LEU A 22 -26.79 0.37 -14.57
C LEU A 22 -28.17 0.55 -13.94
N ASP A 23 -29.11 -0.37 -14.18
CA ASP A 23 -30.47 -0.29 -13.65
C ASP A 23 -30.51 -0.34 -12.10
N ILE A 24 -29.49 -0.94 -11.46
CA ILE A 24 -29.31 -0.93 -10.00
C ILE A 24 -28.65 0.38 -9.53
N LEU A 25 -27.49 0.73 -10.11
CA LEU A 25 -26.69 1.86 -9.64
C LEU A 25 -27.39 3.21 -9.86
N THR A 26 -28.11 3.36 -10.98
CA THR A 26 -28.83 4.59 -11.32
C THR A 26 -30.06 4.86 -10.46
N ARG A 27 -30.47 3.91 -9.60
CA ARG A 27 -31.49 4.17 -8.55
C ARG A 27 -31.02 5.25 -7.58
N LYS A 28 -29.70 5.42 -7.41
CA LYS A 28 -29.11 6.51 -6.62
C LYS A 28 -28.93 7.76 -7.49
N LYS A 29 -29.73 8.80 -7.22
CA LYS A 29 -29.73 10.05 -8.02
C LYS A 29 -28.35 10.73 -8.16
N ASN A 30 -27.46 10.57 -7.17
CA ASN A 30 -26.20 11.31 -7.09
C ASN A 30 -24.95 10.49 -7.44
N VAL A 31 -25.09 9.20 -7.78
CA VAL A 31 -23.91 8.40 -8.15
C VAL A 31 -23.42 8.81 -9.54
N ARG A 32 -22.12 9.08 -9.67
CA ARG A 32 -21.48 9.34 -10.97
C ARG A 32 -20.90 8.03 -11.49
N LEU A 33 -21.35 7.58 -12.66
CA LEU A 33 -20.86 6.36 -13.30
C LEU A 33 -19.96 6.73 -14.47
N LEU A 34 -18.70 6.32 -14.42
CA LEU A 34 -17.72 6.55 -15.49
C LEU A 34 -17.31 5.21 -16.11
N LYS A 35 -17.39 5.13 -17.43
CA LYS A 35 -16.87 4.02 -18.23
C LYS A 35 -15.49 4.39 -18.75
N VAL A 36 -14.47 3.65 -18.33
CA VAL A 36 -13.07 3.86 -18.73
C VAL A 36 -12.50 2.52 -19.19
N PRO A 37 -12.67 2.14 -20.48
CA PRO A 37 -12.28 0.82 -20.99
C PRO A 37 -10.83 0.46 -20.69
N GLU A 38 -9.93 1.45 -20.69
CA GLU A 38 -8.50 1.20 -20.47
C GLU A 38 -8.12 0.86 -19.02
N ILE A 39 -9.01 1.05 -18.03
CA ILE A 39 -8.68 0.83 -16.61
C ILE A 39 -8.38 -0.65 -16.30
N ALA A 40 -8.93 -1.56 -17.10
CA ALA A 40 -8.69 -3.01 -16.97
C ALA A 40 -7.49 -3.52 -17.78
N LEU A 41 -6.80 -2.66 -18.55
CA LEU A 41 -5.68 -3.08 -19.39
C LEU A 41 -4.41 -3.43 -18.59
N GLY A 42 -4.41 -3.28 -17.27
CA GLY A 42 -3.38 -3.80 -16.37
C GLY A 42 -1.96 -3.34 -16.75
N LYS A 43 -1.05 -4.28 -17.02
CA LYS A 43 0.32 -3.96 -17.47
C LYS A 43 0.34 -3.20 -18.81
N SER A 44 -0.62 -3.44 -19.69
CA SER A 44 -0.77 -2.74 -20.97
C SER A 44 -1.24 -1.29 -20.80
N ALA A 45 -1.80 -0.94 -19.64
CA ALA A 45 -2.08 0.45 -19.25
C ALA A 45 -0.84 1.21 -18.75
N LYS A 46 0.32 0.55 -18.56
CA LYS A 46 1.58 1.17 -18.10
C LYS A 46 2.25 1.98 -19.22
N LYS A 47 1.51 2.89 -19.86
CA LYS A 47 2.10 3.90 -20.74
C LYS A 47 2.88 4.89 -19.88
N GLN A 48 4.16 5.10 -20.21
CA GLN A 48 4.93 6.18 -19.62
C GLN A 48 4.29 7.52 -20.01
N PHE A 49 4.11 8.39 -19.03
CA PHE A 49 3.64 9.75 -19.24
C PHE A 49 4.29 10.69 -18.23
N LEU A 50 4.34 11.96 -18.59
CA LEU A 50 4.86 13.00 -17.71
C LEU A 50 3.84 13.31 -16.61
N ASN A 51 4.27 13.16 -15.36
CA ASN A 51 3.57 13.64 -14.19
C ASN A 51 3.98 15.08 -13.93
N THR A 52 2.99 15.97 -13.81
CA THR A 52 3.24 17.40 -13.61
C THR A 52 2.68 17.87 -12.27
N ARG A 53 3.41 18.76 -11.60
CA ARG A 53 2.98 19.39 -10.35
C ARG A 53 3.21 20.88 -10.42
N ARG A 54 2.13 21.66 -10.29
CA ARG A 54 2.22 23.12 -10.24
C ARG A 54 2.84 23.57 -8.91
N VAL A 55 3.73 24.53 -8.99
CA VAL A 55 4.33 25.24 -7.84
C VAL A 55 4.22 26.74 -8.07
N VAL A 56 4.40 27.54 -7.00
CA VAL A 56 4.46 29.00 -7.17
C VAL A 56 5.62 29.32 -8.10
N GLY A 57 5.34 30.08 -9.16
CA GLY A 57 6.35 30.46 -10.16
C GLY A 57 6.58 29.44 -11.28
N GLY A 58 5.93 28.26 -11.30
CA GLY A 58 6.12 27.34 -12.43
C GLY A 58 5.50 25.95 -12.32
N LEU A 59 6.14 25.01 -13.00
CA LEU A 59 5.70 23.63 -13.16
C LEU A 59 6.89 22.68 -12.96
N LEU A 60 6.71 21.68 -12.11
CA LEU A 60 7.61 20.54 -12.01
C LEU A 60 7.10 19.43 -12.95
N VAL A 61 8.01 18.79 -13.66
CA VAL A 61 7.71 17.71 -14.60
C VAL A 61 8.66 16.55 -14.30
N GLN A 62 8.10 15.35 -14.15
CA GLN A 62 8.85 14.12 -13.91
C GLN A 62 8.18 12.94 -14.61
N ASP A 63 8.90 11.84 -14.78
CA ASP A 63 8.27 10.60 -15.23
C ASP A 63 7.26 10.07 -14.22
N ARG A 64 6.22 9.40 -14.72
CA ARG A 64 5.32 8.63 -13.84
C ARG A 64 6.11 7.49 -13.22
N ASP A 65 5.95 7.31 -11.92
CA ASP A 65 6.44 6.12 -11.23
C ASP A 65 5.71 4.86 -11.72
N LEU A 66 6.38 4.12 -12.60
CA LEU A 66 6.01 2.79 -13.08
C LEU A 66 6.85 1.68 -12.46
N GLY A 67 7.72 2.02 -11.49
CA GLY A 67 8.60 1.08 -10.80
C GLY A 67 7.87 -0.15 -10.27
N ASP A 68 8.47 -1.30 -10.49
CA ASP A 68 7.96 -2.62 -10.15
C ASP A 68 9.18 -3.46 -9.76
N VAL A 69 9.08 -4.23 -8.68
CA VAL A 69 10.18 -5.04 -8.17
C VAL A 69 9.76 -6.49 -8.21
N ASP A 70 10.61 -7.35 -8.77
CA ASP A 70 10.44 -8.79 -8.72
C ASP A 70 10.76 -9.27 -7.30
N LEU A 71 9.73 -9.30 -6.44
CA LEU A 71 9.89 -9.62 -5.02
C LEU A 71 10.35 -11.05 -4.77
N ASP A 72 10.15 -11.97 -5.72
CA ASP A 72 10.67 -13.33 -5.64
C ASP A 72 12.22 -13.37 -5.75
N LYS A 73 12.84 -12.28 -6.24
CA LYS A 73 14.29 -12.08 -6.32
C LYS A 73 14.81 -10.99 -5.39
N ALA A 74 13.94 -10.35 -4.61
CA ALA A 74 14.34 -9.31 -3.68
C ALA A 74 15.13 -9.89 -2.49
N ALA A 75 15.91 -9.04 -1.82
CA ALA A 75 16.73 -9.48 -0.71
C ALA A 75 15.88 -9.74 0.53
N VAL A 76 15.83 -10.99 1.00
CA VAL A 76 15.37 -11.32 2.35
C VAL A 76 16.53 -11.04 3.30
N VAL A 77 16.37 -10.04 4.17
CA VAL A 77 17.47 -9.53 5.00
C VAL A 77 17.47 -10.06 6.43
N THR A 78 16.36 -10.67 6.86
CA THR A 78 16.21 -11.34 8.16
C THR A 78 16.57 -12.82 8.10
N LYS A 79 16.76 -13.44 9.27
CA LYS A 79 16.98 -14.89 9.43
C LYS A 79 15.78 -15.71 8.93
N ARG A 80 14.57 -15.30 9.31
CA ARG A 80 13.33 -15.96 8.89
C ARG A 80 12.99 -15.53 7.45
N LYS A 81 12.62 -16.50 6.62
CA LYS A 81 12.06 -16.24 5.29
C LYS A 81 10.54 -16.05 5.38
N PRO A 82 9.94 -15.23 4.49
CA PRO A 82 8.49 -15.17 4.38
C PRO A 82 7.92 -16.54 3.98
N THR A 83 6.78 -16.90 4.55
CA THR A 83 5.95 -17.99 4.05
C THR A 83 5.34 -17.63 2.70
N ALA A 84 4.72 -18.60 2.01
CA ALA A 84 4.06 -18.35 0.73
C ALA A 84 2.91 -17.33 0.86
N ASP A 85 2.09 -17.44 1.91
CA ASP A 85 0.99 -16.50 2.15
C ASP A 85 1.51 -15.09 2.49
N GLU A 86 2.57 -14.99 3.28
CA GLU A 86 3.21 -13.70 3.57
C GLU A 86 3.84 -13.09 2.33
N MET A 87 4.48 -13.88 1.45
CA MET A 87 5.05 -13.37 0.21
C MET A 87 3.98 -12.75 -0.69
N GLU A 88 2.82 -13.40 -0.84
CA GLU A 88 1.70 -12.85 -1.60
C GLU A 88 1.12 -11.59 -0.93
N ALA A 89 1.02 -11.57 0.40
CA ALA A 89 0.65 -10.37 1.16
C ALA A 89 1.65 -9.22 0.97
N LEU A 90 2.96 -9.48 0.97
CA LEU A 90 4.00 -8.47 0.75
C LEU A 90 3.93 -7.91 -0.67
N LYS A 91 3.70 -8.76 -1.68
CA LYS A 91 3.44 -8.34 -3.08
C LYS A 91 2.22 -7.44 -3.17
N PHE A 92 1.14 -7.78 -2.48
CA PHE A 92 -0.08 -6.98 -2.46
C PHE A 92 0.13 -5.64 -1.74
N ALA A 93 0.70 -5.67 -0.53
CA ALA A 93 0.99 -4.49 0.28
C ALA A 93 1.94 -3.52 -0.43
N TRP A 94 3.00 -4.03 -1.09
CA TRP A 94 3.97 -3.22 -1.84
C TRP A 94 3.33 -2.50 -3.02
N LYS A 95 2.43 -3.17 -3.75
CA LYS A 95 1.68 -2.54 -4.84
C LYS A 95 0.79 -1.41 -4.32
N ILE A 96 0.18 -1.58 -3.15
CA ILE A 96 -0.73 -0.57 -2.57
C ILE A 96 0.05 0.62 -2.02
N VAL A 97 1.10 0.39 -1.21
CA VAL A 97 1.80 1.45 -0.49
C VAL A 97 2.36 2.52 -1.43
N LYS A 98 2.75 2.11 -2.65
CA LYS A 98 3.16 3.00 -3.75
C LYS A 98 2.16 4.11 -4.10
N PHE A 99 0.86 3.88 -3.90
CA PHE A 99 -0.19 4.84 -4.24
C PHE A 99 -0.69 5.65 -3.03
N VAL A 100 -0.25 5.30 -1.82
CA VAL A 100 -0.58 6.02 -0.59
C VAL A 100 0.32 7.25 -0.46
N LYS A 101 -0.19 8.33 0.13
CA LYS A 101 0.58 9.56 0.33
C LYS A 101 1.62 9.38 1.44
N SER A 102 2.85 9.77 1.16
CA SER A 102 3.99 9.65 2.06
C SER A 102 3.89 10.59 3.28
N ASN A 103 4.42 10.20 4.44
CA ASN A 103 5.04 8.90 4.72
C ASN A 103 3.96 7.81 4.88
N ALA A 104 4.08 6.70 4.17
CA ALA A 104 3.02 5.71 4.08
C ALA A 104 3.42 4.39 4.74
N VAL A 105 2.55 3.87 5.60
CA VAL A 105 2.65 2.52 6.17
C VAL A 105 1.31 1.82 6.01
N VAL A 106 1.31 0.62 5.46
CA VAL A 106 0.09 -0.18 5.26
C VAL A 106 0.23 -1.56 5.87
N TYR A 107 -0.87 -2.08 6.38
CA TYR A 107 -1.01 -3.45 6.87
C TYR A 107 -1.97 -4.20 5.95
N ALA A 108 -1.59 -5.40 5.52
CA ALA A 108 -2.41 -6.17 4.59
C ALA A 108 -2.25 -7.69 4.78
N THR A 109 -3.26 -8.42 4.36
CA THR A 109 -3.18 -9.86 4.05
C THR A 109 -2.90 -10.03 2.54
N LYS A 110 -2.92 -11.27 2.05
CA LYS A 110 -2.76 -11.57 0.61
C LYS A 110 -3.83 -10.96 -0.29
N ASP A 111 -5.00 -10.66 0.26
CA ASP A 111 -6.22 -10.30 -0.47
C ASP A 111 -6.93 -9.07 0.09
N GLN A 112 -6.53 -8.55 1.24
CA GLN A 112 -7.19 -7.43 1.90
C GLN A 112 -6.22 -6.41 2.46
N LEU A 113 -6.48 -5.14 2.17
CA LEU A 113 -5.85 -4.02 2.85
C LEU A 113 -6.56 -3.81 4.18
N VAL A 114 -5.82 -3.96 5.29
CA VAL A 114 -6.38 -3.95 6.65
C VAL A 114 -6.27 -2.57 7.29
N GLY A 115 -5.10 -1.92 7.15
CA GLY A 115 -4.84 -0.62 7.78
C GLY A 115 -3.97 0.25 6.89
N VAL A 116 -4.23 1.56 6.89
CA VAL A 116 -3.47 2.55 6.11
C VAL A 116 -3.17 3.76 6.97
N GLY A 117 -1.89 4.09 7.10
CA GLY A 117 -1.39 5.35 7.62
C GLY A 117 -0.75 6.15 6.51
N ALA A 118 -1.27 7.34 6.26
CA ALA A 118 -0.85 8.18 5.14
C ALA A 118 -0.53 9.61 5.61
N GLY A 119 0.42 10.25 4.93
CA GLY A 119 0.64 11.69 5.03
C GLY A 119 1.29 12.19 6.33
N GLN A 120 1.84 11.31 7.17
CA GLN A 120 2.42 11.73 8.45
C GLN A 120 3.88 12.18 8.31
N MET A 121 4.30 13.05 9.22
CA MET A 121 5.70 13.50 9.32
C MET A 121 6.64 12.38 9.79
N SER A 122 6.14 11.46 10.62
CA SER A 122 6.86 10.29 11.12
C SER A 122 6.22 8.99 10.63
N ARG A 123 7.04 8.00 10.21
CA ARG A 123 6.56 6.67 9.79
C ARG A 123 5.97 5.87 10.95
N VAL A 124 6.45 6.08 12.17
CA VAL A 124 5.86 5.45 13.36
C VAL A 124 4.43 5.94 13.57
N ASP A 125 4.16 7.23 13.33
CA ASP A 125 2.81 7.77 13.44
C ASP A 125 1.90 7.26 12.31
N SER A 126 2.43 7.08 11.10
CA SER A 126 1.70 6.37 10.03
C SER A 126 1.35 4.94 10.46
N SER A 127 2.30 4.20 11.04
CA SER A 127 2.05 2.85 11.54
C SER A 127 0.94 2.83 12.60
N ARG A 128 1.01 3.70 13.61
CA ARG A 128 -0.02 3.84 14.65
C ARG A 128 -1.39 4.20 14.08
N LEU A 129 -1.43 5.16 13.15
CA LEU A 129 -2.68 5.57 12.51
C LEU A 129 -3.33 4.41 11.75
N ALA A 130 -2.53 3.60 11.05
CA ALA A 130 -3.01 2.43 10.33
C ALA A 130 -3.67 1.42 11.30
N ILE A 131 -3.01 1.14 12.42
CA ILE A 131 -3.48 0.21 13.47
C ILE A 131 -4.78 0.72 14.09
N ILE A 132 -4.82 2.00 14.49
CA ILE A 132 -6.01 2.63 15.09
C ILE A 132 -7.20 2.58 14.12
N LYS A 133 -6.96 2.92 12.84
CA LYS A 133 -8.03 2.92 11.82
C LYS A 133 -8.55 1.51 11.51
N ALA A 134 -7.67 0.51 11.49
CA ALA A 134 -8.09 -0.89 11.37
C ALA A 134 -8.98 -1.29 12.56
N GLY A 135 -8.56 -1.00 13.79
CA GLY A 135 -9.34 -1.30 15.00
C GLY A 135 -10.69 -0.61 15.03
N ASN A 136 -10.76 0.67 14.65
CA ASN A 136 -12.03 1.42 14.55
C ASN A 136 -12.99 0.84 13.51
N ALA A 137 -12.47 0.15 12.48
CA ALA A 137 -13.25 -0.55 11.48
C ALA A 137 -13.61 -2.00 11.89
N GLY A 138 -13.26 -2.41 13.12
CA GLY A 138 -13.46 -3.78 13.61
C GLY A 138 -12.51 -4.81 12.99
N LEU A 139 -11.41 -4.36 12.38
CA LEU A 139 -10.38 -5.21 11.77
C LEU A 139 -9.18 -5.36 12.70
N SER A 140 -8.47 -6.48 12.57
CA SER A 140 -7.23 -6.74 13.32
C SER A 140 -6.02 -6.76 12.39
N THR A 141 -4.92 -6.12 12.81
CA THR A 141 -3.62 -6.20 12.14
C THR A 141 -2.83 -7.47 12.50
N LYS A 142 -3.37 -8.33 13.38
CA LYS A 142 -2.70 -9.57 13.77
C LYS A 142 -2.65 -10.56 12.60
N GLY A 143 -1.46 -11.09 12.32
CA GLY A 143 -1.21 -11.99 11.19
C GLY A 143 -1.09 -11.29 9.84
N THR A 144 -1.03 -9.96 9.82
CA THR A 144 -0.83 -9.20 8.57
C THR A 144 0.66 -9.02 8.26
N VAL A 145 0.96 -8.48 7.09
CA VAL A 145 2.28 -7.94 6.76
C VAL A 145 2.24 -6.43 6.74
N VAL A 146 3.39 -5.79 6.97
CA VAL A 146 3.55 -4.34 6.92
C VAL A 146 4.39 -3.92 5.71
N ALA A 147 3.96 -2.89 4.97
CA ALA A 147 4.76 -2.29 3.90
C ALA A 147 4.94 -0.78 4.14
N SER A 148 6.15 -0.29 3.89
CA SER A 148 6.49 1.13 3.97
C SER A 148 7.03 1.63 2.63
N ASP A 149 6.51 2.75 2.13
CA ASP A 149 6.91 3.35 0.84
C ASP A 149 8.38 3.78 0.77
N ALA A 150 8.98 3.96 1.94
CA ALA A 150 10.34 4.38 2.18
C ALA A 150 10.92 3.68 3.42
N PHE A 151 12.24 3.78 3.62
CA PHE A 151 12.89 2.99 4.66
C PHE A 151 12.45 3.36 6.09
N PHE A 152 12.51 2.43 7.03
CA PHE A 152 12.36 2.74 8.45
C PHE A 152 13.66 3.36 8.98
N PRO A 153 13.63 4.60 9.51
CA PRO A 153 14.86 5.26 9.97
C PRO A 153 15.41 4.66 11.26
N PHE A 154 14.55 4.05 12.09
CA PHE A 154 14.87 3.46 13.38
C PHE A 154 14.04 2.18 13.59
N ARG A 155 14.45 1.34 14.55
CA ARG A 155 13.79 0.07 14.89
C ARG A 155 12.36 0.22 15.42
N ASP A 156 12.03 1.38 15.98
CA ASP A 156 10.73 1.67 16.61
C ASP A 156 9.53 1.42 15.68
N GLY A 157 9.68 1.66 14.38
CA GLY A 157 8.66 1.34 13.38
C GLY A 157 8.37 -0.16 13.25
N ILE A 158 9.40 -1.00 13.37
CA ILE A 158 9.27 -2.46 13.35
C ILE A 158 8.76 -2.98 14.68
N ASP A 159 9.27 -2.46 15.79
CA ASP A 159 8.78 -2.83 17.13
C ASP A 159 7.28 -2.54 17.28
N GLU A 160 6.80 -1.41 16.73
CA GLU A 160 5.36 -1.07 16.71
C GLU A 160 4.56 -2.03 15.82
N ALA A 161 5.06 -2.36 14.62
CA ALA A 161 4.39 -3.27 13.71
C ALA A 161 4.31 -4.70 14.25
N ALA A 162 5.38 -5.19 14.87
CA ALA A 162 5.42 -6.47 15.56
C ALA A 162 4.41 -6.52 16.71
N ARG A 163 4.35 -5.47 17.54
CA ARG A 163 3.37 -5.36 18.64
C ARG A 163 1.93 -5.37 18.12
N ALA A 164 1.69 -4.79 16.95
CA ALA A 164 0.39 -4.83 16.27
C ALA A 164 0.09 -6.20 15.62
N GLY A 165 1.04 -7.13 15.67
CA GLY A 165 0.90 -8.51 15.20
C GLY A 165 1.24 -8.70 13.74
N ALA A 166 1.98 -7.78 13.10
CA ALA A 166 2.51 -8.05 11.77
C ALA A 166 3.61 -9.13 11.83
N THR A 167 3.61 -10.03 10.84
CA THR A 167 4.52 -11.18 10.80
C THR A 167 5.61 -11.05 9.75
N ALA A 168 5.47 -10.11 8.80
CA ALA A 168 6.52 -9.79 7.84
C ALA A 168 6.49 -8.30 7.46
N ALA A 169 7.63 -7.78 6.99
CA ALA A 169 7.82 -6.40 6.60
C ALA A 169 8.45 -6.27 5.20
N ILE A 170 8.08 -5.24 4.45
CA ILE A 170 8.73 -4.87 3.19
C ILE A 170 9.00 -3.37 3.15
N GLN A 171 10.22 -3.01 2.78
CA GLN A 171 10.67 -1.63 2.65
C GLN A 171 11.81 -1.53 1.63
N PRO A 172 12.24 -0.32 1.22
CA PRO A 172 13.37 -0.20 0.30
C PRO A 172 14.73 -0.58 0.90
N GLY A 173 14.93 -0.35 2.20
CA GLY A 173 16.26 -0.27 2.79
C GLY A 173 17.01 1.01 2.41
N GLY A 174 18.25 1.14 2.85
CA GLY A 174 19.14 2.28 2.63
C GLY A 174 19.31 3.22 3.83
N SER A 175 18.87 2.84 5.04
CA SER A 175 19.18 3.58 6.25
C SER A 175 20.60 3.29 6.71
N VAL A 176 21.30 4.29 7.27
CA VAL A 176 22.55 4.05 8.02
C VAL A 176 22.35 3.16 9.25
N ARG A 177 21.09 2.97 9.67
CA ARG A 177 20.67 2.11 10.79
C ARG A 177 19.88 0.88 10.34
N ASP A 178 19.99 0.46 9.08
CA ASP A 178 19.27 -0.73 8.59
C ASP A 178 19.54 -1.97 9.45
N GLN A 179 20.76 -2.11 9.97
CA GLN A 179 21.14 -3.23 10.83
C GLN A 179 20.29 -3.30 12.11
N GLU A 180 20.05 -2.16 12.78
CA GLU A 180 19.19 -2.09 13.98
C GLU A 180 17.73 -2.48 13.64
N VAL A 181 17.26 -2.12 12.44
CA VAL A 181 15.91 -2.41 11.97
C VAL A 181 15.74 -3.90 11.63
N ILE A 182 16.76 -4.51 11.02
CA ILE A 182 16.81 -5.95 10.71
C ILE A 182 16.87 -6.76 12.01
N GLU A 183 17.69 -6.34 12.97
CA GLU A 183 17.79 -6.99 14.29
C GLU A 183 16.47 -6.98 15.02
N ALA A 184 15.74 -5.85 15.02
CA ALA A 184 14.41 -5.80 15.61
C ALA A 184 13.43 -6.76 14.92
N ALA A 185 13.47 -6.87 13.60
CA ALA A 185 12.63 -7.84 12.89
C ALA A 185 12.99 -9.28 13.27
N ASP A 186 14.28 -9.62 13.36
CA ASP A 186 14.73 -10.94 13.82
C ASP A 186 14.30 -11.23 15.28
N GLU A 187 14.37 -10.24 16.18
CA GLU A 187 13.94 -10.36 17.58
C GLU A 187 12.44 -10.66 17.71
N HIS A 188 11.62 -10.12 16.80
CA HIS A 188 10.17 -10.37 16.75
C HIS A 188 9.79 -11.57 15.89
N ASP A 189 10.76 -12.36 15.43
CA ASP A 189 10.57 -13.45 14.46
C ASP A 189 9.74 -12.98 13.24
N MET A 190 10.09 -11.82 12.68
CA MET A 190 9.51 -11.24 11.47
C MET A 190 10.42 -11.49 10.26
N ALA A 191 9.82 -11.79 9.10
CA ALA A 191 10.56 -11.80 7.85
C ALA A 191 10.61 -10.38 7.28
N MET A 192 11.72 -9.98 6.68
CA MET A 192 11.87 -8.66 6.07
C MET A 192 12.46 -8.75 4.67
N ILE A 193 11.85 -8.01 3.74
CA ILE A 193 12.34 -7.84 2.37
C ILE A 193 12.81 -6.40 2.15
N PHE A 194 14.01 -6.26 1.59
CA PHE A 194 14.52 -5.00 1.04
C PHE A 194 14.34 -4.98 -0.48
N THR A 195 13.65 -3.96 -0.99
CA THR A 195 13.35 -3.82 -2.42
C THR A 195 14.37 -2.98 -3.18
N GLY A 196 15.15 -2.14 -2.49
CA GLY A 196 16.03 -1.15 -3.10
C GLY A 196 15.32 -0.03 -3.87
N MET A 197 13.97 0.03 -3.84
CA MET A 197 13.18 0.97 -4.63
C MET A 197 12.22 1.75 -3.73
N ARG A 198 12.33 3.09 -3.72
CA ARG A 198 11.46 3.97 -2.94
C ARG A 198 10.29 4.50 -3.77
N HIS A 199 9.08 4.49 -3.23
CA HIS A 199 7.86 4.98 -3.87
C HIS A 199 7.28 6.22 -3.16
N PHE A 200 8.07 7.30 -3.04
CA PHE A 200 7.62 8.50 -2.34
C PHE A 200 6.58 9.30 -3.14
N ARG A 201 5.49 9.70 -2.50
CA ARG A 201 4.36 10.41 -3.10
C ARG A 201 3.79 11.49 -2.16
N HIS A 202 3.99 12.76 -2.52
CA HIS A 202 3.26 13.89 -1.94
C HIS A 202 1.82 13.92 -2.47
#